data_AF-A0A537S7F9-F1
#
_entry.id   AF-A0A537S7F9-F1
#
_cell.length_a   1.000
_cell.length_b   1.000
_cell.length_c   1.000
_cell.angle_alpha   90.00
_cell.angle_beta   90.00
_cell.angle_gamma   90.00
#
_symmetry.space_group_name_H-M   'P 1'
#
loop_
_entity.id
_entity.type
_entity.pdbx_description
1 polymer ?
#
loop_
_entity_poly.entity_id
_entity_poly.type
_entity_poly.pdbx_seq_one_letter_code
_entity_poly.pdbx_strand_id
1 'polypeptide(L)'
;MSASRKPAAQPRRIGPALPVRMAPLLQRLRRDQSGNVAMLFGLLVIPLAAMMGLAVDFGRVYSVTSHTQAALDAAALAAGRTAQLNSSNPVATASAAATAYFNQAKPRDVVTSTLQFSPNSGNTAFTVTATSWVKTPFLSVLYSIAHKTASQGAPAGCQANGFGCVMVSSTATAALCPSSTCTGNSAGGSNVEISMMLDVTGSMCSPCTKIQAVQSAAKDLIDIVVWSDQSQYYSRVALAPFAEAVNVGALLAPLVRGVPTVNTSSTPQTFTTTTILNDVTQQPTKQWIKYSKASGSGTNTWVVSDRCVTERIGAQAYTDAAPAGASTYVGKGYFGTSTTTSCGVGNHSDTEVNSIQPLSTDTTMLKRRIDKLVSGGSTAGHLGTAWAWYLLSPNWNTVLQAAFPTSYAAGPYSDLTTLNSKGQPKLRKIAVLMTDGDYNINYCKGTEALNSNQTPQIKCNSENGLSQAQATSLCTAIKNAKIEVYTVGFEVSAAAKAFLTSCATDASHYYDATTEVALQAAFRDIALKIATLRLTN
;
A
#
# COMPACT_ATOMS: atom_id res chain seq x y z
N MET A 1 63.77 71.40 -0.63
CA MET A 1 64.80 71.79 -1.62
C MET A 1 64.35 71.24 -2.97
N SER A 2 64.16 71.95 -4.07
CA SER A 2 64.39 73.34 -4.45
C SER A 2 63.31 73.67 -5.50
N ALA A 3 62.80 74.90 -5.46
CA ALA A 3 61.82 75.42 -6.40
C ALA A 3 62.46 75.73 -7.77
N SER A 4 61.70 75.63 -8.87
CA SER A 4 62.00 76.44 -10.06
C SER A 4 60.75 76.84 -10.85
N ARG A 5 60.47 78.13 -10.69
CA ARG A 5 59.70 79.16 -11.43
C ARG A 5 59.05 78.84 -12.80
N LYS A 6 57.79 79.30 -12.91
CA LYS A 6 57.09 79.84 -14.12
C LYS A 6 57.97 80.81 -14.93
N PRO A 7 57.82 80.98 -16.27
CA PRO A 7 56.62 81.62 -16.93
C PRO A 7 56.24 80.99 -18.30
N ALA A 8 54.96 80.94 -18.73
CA ALA A 8 54.13 81.97 -19.40
C ALA A 8 54.73 82.61 -20.68
N ALA A 9 54.25 82.19 -21.88
CA ALA A 9 53.62 83.04 -22.92
C ALA A 9 53.39 82.27 -24.25
N GLN A 10 52.22 82.50 -24.84
CA GLN A 10 51.64 82.07 -26.13
C GLN A 10 52.38 82.61 -27.38
N PRO A 11 51.90 82.42 -28.65
CA PRO A 11 51.07 81.36 -29.26
C PRO A 11 51.68 80.83 -30.59
N ARG A 12 51.12 79.78 -31.20
CA ARG A 12 50.56 79.84 -32.58
C ARG A 12 50.19 78.48 -33.20
N ARG A 13 49.11 78.58 -33.98
CA ARG A 13 48.72 77.80 -35.18
C ARG A 13 47.96 76.48 -34.96
N ILE A 14 46.65 76.64 -35.12
CA ILE A 14 45.69 75.62 -35.49
C ILE A 14 46.03 75.11 -36.90
N GLY A 15 46.21 73.79 -37.04
CA GLY A 15 46.12 73.04 -38.29
C GLY A 15 44.99 72.00 -38.18
N PRO A 16 44.36 71.57 -39.29
CA PRO A 16 43.10 70.83 -39.22
C PRO A 16 43.31 69.35 -38.89
N ALA A 17 42.47 68.82 -38.01
CA ALA A 17 42.32 67.38 -37.79
C ALA A 17 41.41 66.78 -38.88
N LEU A 18 41.90 65.73 -39.56
CA LEU A 18 41.14 64.94 -40.52
C LEU A 18 40.00 64.16 -39.82
N PRO A 19 38.77 64.14 -40.37
CA PRO A 19 37.65 63.41 -39.77
C PRO A 19 37.71 61.91 -40.10
N VAL A 20 37.68 61.07 -39.07
CA VAL A 20 37.46 59.62 -39.17
C VAL A 20 36.02 59.38 -39.63
N ARG A 21 35.84 58.83 -40.83
CA ARG A 21 34.54 58.50 -41.42
C ARG A 21 33.86 57.36 -40.64
N MET A 22 32.88 57.69 -39.78
CA MET A 22 31.94 56.73 -39.14
C MET A 22 30.92 56.09 -40.10
N ALA A 23 30.85 56.56 -41.35
CA ALA A 23 29.85 56.16 -42.34
C ALA A 23 29.83 54.65 -42.71
N PRO A 24 30.95 53.89 -42.82
CA PRO A 24 30.89 52.52 -43.31
C PRO A 24 30.39 51.52 -42.26
N LEU A 25 30.29 51.89 -40.98
CA LEU A 25 29.85 51.00 -39.90
C LEU A 25 28.33 50.97 -39.77
N LEU A 26 27.68 52.13 -39.89
CA LEU A 26 26.21 52.26 -39.95
C LEU A 26 25.63 51.68 -41.24
N GLN A 27 26.37 51.78 -42.35
CA GLN A 27 25.95 51.20 -43.64
C GLN A 27 26.10 49.67 -43.67
N ARG A 28 27.02 49.11 -42.86
CA ARG A 28 27.14 47.65 -42.61
C ARG A 28 26.01 47.13 -41.73
N LEU A 29 25.66 47.85 -40.65
CA LEU A 29 24.50 47.51 -39.79
C LEU A 29 23.17 47.52 -40.56
N ARG A 30 22.99 48.44 -41.51
CA ARG A 30 21.74 48.56 -42.29
C ARG A 30 21.59 47.48 -43.38
N ARG A 31 22.67 46.82 -43.79
CA ARG A 31 22.65 45.72 -44.78
C ARG A 31 22.65 44.34 -44.14
N ASP A 32 22.73 44.26 -42.81
CA ASP A 32 22.84 42.99 -42.09
C ASP A 32 21.45 42.37 -41.86
N GLN A 33 21.12 41.34 -42.65
CA GLN A 33 19.85 40.59 -42.52
C GLN A 33 19.82 39.65 -41.31
N SER A 34 20.94 39.51 -40.59
CA SER A 34 21.03 38.67 -39.39
C SER A 34 20.20 39.21 -38.20
N GLY A 35 19.81 40.50 -38.21
CA GLY A 35 18.96 41.12 -37.19
C GLY A 35 17.47 40.77 -37.29
N ASN A 36 16.99 40.26 -38.43
CA ASN A 36 15.57 39.91 -38.61
C ASN A 36 15.19 38.69 -37.74
N VAL A 37 16.14 37.76 -37.57
CA VAL A 37 15.98 36.60 -36.67
C VAL A 37 15.88 37.06 -35.21
N ALA A 38 16.66 38.07 -34.81
CA ALA A 38 16.59 38.62 -33.45
C ALA A 38 15.25 39.32 -33.17
N MET A 39 14.68 40.03 -34.15
CA MET A 39 13.36 40.65 -34.02
C MET A 39 12.23 39.61 -33.94
N LEU A 40 12.26 38.59 -34.82
CA LEU A 40 11.29 37.50 -34.78
C LEU A 40 11.39 36.69 -33.49
N PHE A 41 12.62 36.40 -33.03
CA PHE A 41 12.86 35.73 -31.76
C PHE A 41 12.36 36.56 -30.58
N GLY A 42 12.64 37.86 -30.53
CA GLY A 42 12.16 38.76 -29.48
C GLY A 42 10.64 38.83 -29.41
N LEU A 43 9.96 38.85 -30.56
CA LEU A 43 8.49 38.86 -30.63
C LEU A 43 7.86 37.48 -30.31
N LEU A 44 8.52 36.37 -30.67
CA LEU A 44 8.02 35.01 -30.42
C LEU A 44 8.29 34.50 -29.00
N VAL A 45 9.34 34.99 -28.34
CA VAL A 45 9.65 34.61 -26.95
C VAL A 45 8.53 35.01 -25.99
N ILE A 46 7.85 36.13 -26.23
CA ILE A 46 6.76 36.61 -25.38
C ILE A 46 5.56 35.62 -25.36
N PRO A 47 4.94 35.26 -26.50
CA PRO A 47 3.83 34.29 -26.50
C PRO A 47 4.27 32.87 -26.10
N LEU A 48 5.51 32.46 -26.41
CA LEU A 48 6.04 31.16 -25.97
C LEU A 48 6.21 31.10 -24.44
N ALA A 49 6.80 32.14 -23.83
CA ALA A 49 6.94 32.24 -22.39
C ALA A 49 5.58 32.34 -21.68
N ALA A 50 4.60 33.03 -22.28
CA ALA A 50 3.24 33.09 -21.78
C ALA A 50 2.58 31.69 -21.74
N MET A 51 2.69 30.91 -22.82
CA MET A 51 2.15 29.55 -22.87
C MET A 51 2.81 28.62 -21.86
N MET A 52 4.14 28.70 -21.70
CA MET A 52 4.86 27.93 -20.68
C MET A 52 4.44 28.32 -19.26
N GLY A 53 4.29 29.62 -18.99
CA GLY A 53 3.82 30.12 -17.70
C GLY A 53 2.40 29.65 -17.37
N LEU A 54 1.50 29.68 -18.35
CA LEU A 54 0.14 29.15 -18.20
C LEU A 54 0.12 27.65 -17.93
N ALA A 55 0.97 26.87 -18.61
CA ALA A 55 1.08 25.43 -18.38
C ALA A 55 1.54 25.11 -16.94
N VAL A 56 2.50 25.89 -16.40
CA VAL A 56 2.96 25.74 -15.01
C VAL A 56 1.84 26.08 -14.02
N ASP A 57 1.15 27.20 -14.20
CA ASP A 57 0.03 27.59 -13.33
C ASP A 57 -1.09 26.55 -13.37
N PHE A 58 -1.42 26.03 -14.56
CA PHE A 58 -2.42 24.98 -14.73
C PHE A 58 -1.99 23.67 -14.05
N GLY A 59 -0.73 23.27 -14.19
CA GLY A 59 -0.18 22.09 -13.51
C GLY A 59 -0.27 22.19 -11.98
N ARG A 60 0.01 23.37 -11.41
CA ARG A 60 -0.14 23.62 -9.97
C ARG A 60 -1.59 23.56 -9.52
N VAL A 61 -2.51 24.19 -10.26
CA VAL A 61 -3.94 24.14 -9.96
C VAL A 61 -4.47 22.70 -10.02
N TYR A 62 -4.07 21.94 -11.04
CA TYR A 62 -4.45 20.53 -11.18
C TYR A 62 -3.95 19.67 -10.02
N SER A 63 -2.66 19.80 -9.66
CA SER A 63 -2.07 19.08 -8.53
C SER A 63 -2.75 19.41 -7.20
N VAL A 64 -3.05 20.69 -6.94
CA VAL A 64 -3.78 21.09 -5.73
C VAL A 64 -5.21 20.55 -5.73
N THR A 65 -5.85 20.47 -6.89
CA THR A 65 -7.20 19.90 -7.02
C THR A 65 -7.20 18.43 -6.64
N SER A 66 -6.29 17.63 -7.19
CA SER A 66 -6.19 16.20 -6.84
C SER A 66 -5.85 15.97 -5.36
N HIS A 67 -4.94 16.78 -4.79
CA HIS A 67 -4.60 16.66 -3.36
C HIS A 67 -5.74 17.10 -2.44
N THR A 68 -6.47 18.15 -2.82
CA THR A 68 -7.62 18.66 -2.06
C THR A 68 -8.76 17.65 -2.09
N GLN A 69 -9.01 17.00 -3.22
CA GLN A 69 -10.00 15.91 -3.33
C GLN A 69 -9.64 14.73 -2.41
N ALA A 70 -8.40 14.24 -2.45
CA ALA A 70 -7.97 13.14 -1.58
C ALA A 70 -8.07 13.50 -0.08
N ALA A 71 -7.70 14.72 0.31
CA ALA A 71 -7.82 15.20 1.69
C ALA A 71 -9.29 15.35 2.11
N LEU A 72 -10.16 15.77 1.19
CA LEU A 72 -11.60 15.93 1.42
C LEU A 72 -12.30 14.58 1.59
N ASP A 73 -11.96 13.58 0.78
CA ASP A 73 -12.51 12.22 0.90
C ASP A 73 -12.16 11.61 2.26
N ALA A 74 -10.91 11.78 2.71
CA ALA A 74 -10.48 11.35 4.04
C ALA A 74 -11.24 12.09 5.16
N ALA A 75 -11.48 13.40 5.00
CA ALA A 75 -12.23 14.21 5.96
C ALA A 75 -13.71 13.81 6.03
N ALA A 76 -14.38 13.64 4.88
CA ALA A 76 -15.76 13.18 4.79
C ALA A 76 -15.93 11.79 5.41
N LEU A 77 -15.01 10.87 5.11
CA LEU A 77 -14.99 9.55 5.72
C LEU A 77 -14.85 9.61 7.24
N ALA A 78 -13.85 10.35 7.74
CA ALA A 78 -13.63 10.49 9.18
C ALA A 78 -14.90 11.02 9.88
N ALA A 79 -15.55 12.01 9.26
CA ALA A 79 -16.80 12.57 9.74
C ALA A 79 -17.91 11.51 9.83
N GLY A 80 -18.11 10.74 8.76
CA GLY A 80 -19.10 9.66 8.70
C GLY A 80 -18.87 8.60 9.77
N ARG A 81 -17.62 8.15 9.96
CA ARG A 81 -17.29 7.11 10.95
C ARG A 81 -17.48 7.56 12.39
N THR A 82 -17.00 8.73 12.77
CA THR A 82 -17.15 9.21 14.16
C THR A 82 -18.60 9.45 14.54
N ALA A 83 -19.41 9.81 13.55
CA ALA A 83 -20.84 10.00 13.74
C ALA A 83 -21.61 8.68 13.86
N GLN A 84 -21.13 7.59 13.25
CA GLN A 84 -21.67 6.24 13.48
C GLN A 84 -21.38 5.75 14.91
N LEU A 85 -20.19 6.04 15.44
CA LEU A 85 -19.75 5.56 16.74
C LEU A 85 -20.35 6.34 17.93
N ASN A 86 -20.80 7.59 17.70
CA ASN A 86 -21.26 8.49 18.74
C ASN A 86 -22.69 8.99 18.46
N SER A 87 -23.67 8.20 18.86
CA SER A 87 -25.11 8.50 18.69
C SER A 87 -25.62 9.65 19.57
N SER A 88 -24.86 10.08 20.59
CA SER A 88 -25.26 11.16 21.50
C SER A 88 -24.96 12.57 20.96
N ASN A 89 -23.94 12.74 20.12
CA ASN A 89 -23.59 14.02 19.46
C ASN A 89 -22.85 13.79 18.13
N PRO A 90 -23.55 13.27 17.10
CA PRO A 90 -22.92 12.87 15.84
C PRO A 90 -22.34 14.06 15.06
N VAL A 91 -22.94 15.25 15.15
CA VAL A 91 -22.53 16.43 14.37
C VAL A 91 -21.23 17.06 14.88
N ALA A 92 -21.10 17.24 16.19
CA ALA A 92 -19.90 17.86 16.76
C ALA A 92 -18.68 16.94 16.62
N THR A 93 -18.88 15.63 16.80
CA THR A 93 -17.80 14.64 16.63
C THR A 93 -17.42 14.48 15.16
N ALA A 94 -18.38 14.44 14.24
CA ALA A 94 -18.16 14.43 12.80
C ALA A 94 -17.35 15.64 12.32
N SER A 95 -17.77 16.84 12.69
CA SER A 95 -17.12 18.08 12.26
C SER A 95 -15.71 18.23 12.84
N ALA A 96 -15.49 17.85 14.09
CA ALA A 96 -14.17 17.83 14.71
C ALA A 96 -13.24 16.83 14.02
N ALA A 97 -13.73 15.62 13.73
CA ALA A 97 -12.97 14.61 13.01
C ALA A 97 -12.64 15.06 11.58
N ALA A 98 -13.64 15.50 10.81
CA ALA A 98 -13.44 16.03 9.46
C ALA A 98 -12.34 17.10 9.43
N THR A 99 -12.39 18.03 10.38
CA THR A 99 -11.43 19.14 10.49
C THR A 99 -10.03 18.66 10.86
N ALA A 100 -9.91 17.72 11.80
CA ALA A 100 -8.61 17.17 12.21
C ALA A 100 -7.93 16.43 11.05
N TYR A 101 -8.66 15.55 10.37
CA TYR A 101 -8.13 14.75 9.25
C TYR A 101 -7.81 15.63 8.04
N PHE A 102 -8.69 16.58 7.70
CA PHE A 102 -8.40 17.54 6.63
C PHE A 102 -7.15 18.37 6.92
N ASN A 103 -6.99 18.87 8.15
CA ASN A 103 -5.82 19.68 8.50
C ASN A 103 -4.51 18.90 8.43
N GLN A 104 -4.55 17.58 8.60
CA GLN A 104 -3.40 16.70 8.47
C GLN A 104 -3.05 16.43 7.00
N ALA A 105 -4.06 16.29 6.13
CA ALA A 105 -3.91 15.89 4.73
C ALA A 105 -3.92 17.04 3.72
N LYS A 106 -4.26 18.27 4.13
CA LYS A 106 -4.40 19.41 3.21
C LYS A 106 -3.12 19.74 2.45
N PRO A 107 -3.22 20.20 1.19
CA PRO A 107 -2.06 20.65 0.44
C PRO A 107 -1.36 21.81 1.15
N ARG A 108 -0.02 21.80 1.13
CA ARG A 108 0.81 22.83 1.78
C ARG A 108 1.15 24.00 0.86
N ASP A 109 1.09 23.80 -0.45
CA ASP A 109 1.46 24.79 -1.47
C ASP A 109 0.28 25.70 -1.89
N VAL A 110 -0.51 26.15 -0.91
CA VAL A 110 -1.71 26.97 -1.11
C VAL A 110 -1.69 28.18 -0.18
N VAL A 111 -2.37 29.27 -0.55
CA VAL A 111 -2.47 30.49 0.27
C VAL A 111 -3.29 30.23 1.53
N THR A 112 -4.41 29.57 1.34
CA THR A 112 -5.32 29.18 2.41
C THR A 112 -6.10 27.96 1.93
N SER A 113 -6.35 27.05 2.86
CA SER A 113 -7.25 25.92 2.64
C SER A 113 -8.19 25.81 3.84
N THR A 114 -9.48 25.93 3.59
CA THR A 114 -10.52 25.88 4.61
C THR A 114 -11.48 24.74 4.35
N LEU A 115 -11.98 24.14 5.43
CA LEU A 115 -13.01 23.12 5.38
C LEU A 115 -14.32 23.71 5.91
N GLN A 116 -15.40 23.54 5.16
CA GLN A 116 -16.76 23.78 5.62
C GLN A 116 -17.47 22.45 5.83
N PHE A 117 -18.22 22.34 6.91
CA PHE A 117 -18.98 21.15 7.25
C PHE A 117 -20.46 21.53 7.32
N SER A 118 -21.31 20.81 6.58
CA SER A 118 -22.75 21.06 6.49
C SER A 118 -23.51 19.74 6.65
N PRO A 119 -24.15 19.49 7.82
CA PRO A 119 -25.05 18.37 7.98
C PRO A 119 -26.39 18.61 7.27
N ASN A 120 -27.03 17.55 6.80
CA ASN A 120 -28.42 17.60 6.32
C ASN A 120 -29.40 17.70 7.51
N SER A 121 -30.67 18.01 7.23
CA SER A 121 -31.73 18.17 8.24
C SER A 121 -31.97 16.92 9.11
N GLY A 122 -31.53 15.75 8.66
CA GLY A 122 -31.63 14.49 9.39
C GLY A 122 -30.38 14.07 10.16
N ASN A 123 -29.27 14.82 10.09
CA ASN A 123 -27.93 14.39 10.53
C ASN A 123 -27.52 13.00 9.99
N THR A 124 -28.02 12.67 8.80
CA THR A 124 -27.81 11.41 8.06
C THR A 124 -26.96 11.61 6.82
N ALA A 125 -26.57 12.85 6.52
CA ALA A 125 -25.55 13.13 5.53
C ALA A 125 -24.78 14.37 5.95
N PHE A 126 -23.48 14.32 5.73
CA PHE A 126 -22.54 15.38 6.03
C PHE A 126 -21.85 15.76 4.74
N THR A 127 -22.16 16.95 4.26
CA THR A 127 -21.47 17.55 3.12
C THR A 127 -20.26 18.28 3.67
N VAL A 128 -19.09 17.94 3.14
CA VAL A 128 -17.84 18.61 3.47
C VAL A 128 -17.34 19.30 2.22
N THR A 129 -17.05 20.59 2.32
CA THR A 129 -16.57 21.42 1.21
C THR A 129 -15.20 21.96 1.57
N ALA A 130 -14.19 21.64 0.75
CA ALA A 130 -12.86 22.23 0.89
C ALA A 130 -12.66 23.31 -0.16
N THR A 131 -12.19 24.46 0.29
CA THR A 131 -11.83 25.58 -0.56
C THR A 131 -10.35 25.87 -0.41
N SER A 132 -9.58 25.69 -1.48
CA SER A 132 -8.14 25.94 -1.54
C SER A 132 -7.82 27.06 -2.52
N TRP A 133 -6.98 28.01 -2.12
CA TRP A 133 -6.53 29.13 -2.97
C TRP A 133 -5.11 28.89 -3.48
N VAL A 134 -4.94 28.79 -4.79
CA VAL A 134 -3.64 28.50 -5.44
C VAL A 134 -3.08 29.78 -6.05
N LYS A 135 -1.81 30.12 -5.75
CA LYS A 135 -1.14 31.27 -6.40
C LYS A 135 -0.83 30.97 -7.87
N THR A 136 -1.21 31.88 -8.75
CA THR A 136 -0.98 31.82 -10.20
C THR A 136 -0.12 32.99 -10.67
N PRO A 137 1.21 32.93 -10.43
CA PRO A 137 2.12 34.04 -10.74
C PRO A 137 2.12 34.43 -12.22
N PHE A 138 2.04 33.49 -13.17
CA PHE A 138 2.11 33.82 -14.59
C PHE A 138 0.79 34.39 -15.12
N LEU A 139 -0.33 33.85 -14.66
CA LEU A 139 -1.67 34.38 -14.96
C LEU A 139 -1.82 35.82 -14.42
N SER A 140 -1.19 36.12 -13.29
CA SER A 140 -1.19 37.47 -12.71
C SER A 140 -0.42 38.50 -13.55
N VAL A 141 0.62 38.07 -14.30
CA VAL A 141 1.42 38.95 -15.17
C VAL A 141 0.68 39.26 -16.47
N LEU A 142 0.04 38.25 -17.08
CA LEU A 142 -0.69 38.39 -18.35
C LEU A 142 -1.90 39.32 -18.26
N TYR A 143 -2.51 39.46 -17.08
CA TYR A 143 -3.79 40.16 -16.91
C TYR A 143 -3.68 41.60 -16.34
N SER A 144 -2.47 42.13 -16.19
CA SER A 144 -2.23 43.53 -15.76
C SER A 144 -2.84 44.61 -16.68
N ILE A 145 -3.50 44.20 -17.78
CA ILE A 145 -4.12 45.04 -18.82
C ILE A 145 -5.66 45.11 -18.70
N ALA A 146 -6.30 44.25 -17.91
CA ALA A 146 -7.76 44.21 -17.76
C ALA A 146 -8.21 44.46 -16.31
N HIS A 147 -8.79 45.63 -16.06
CA HIS A 147 -9.31 46.00 -14.74
C HIS A 147 -10.53 45.17 -14.34
N LYS A 148 -10.34 44.18 -13.46
CA LYS A 148 -11.39 43.64 -12.59
C LYS A 148 -10.85 43.38 -11.18
N THR A 149 -11.71 43.61 -10.20
CA THR A 149 -11.48 43.39 -8.77
C THR A 149 -11.21 41.92 -8.46
N ALA A 150 -10.51 41.64 -7.34
CA ALA A 150 -10.33 40.29 -6.78
C ALA A 150 -11.63 39.47 -6.80
N SER A 151 -11.52 38.17 -7.11
CA SER A 151 -12.64 37.22 -6.99
C SER A 151 -13.21 37.27 -5.57
N GLN A 152 -14.53 37.37 -5.44
CA GLN A 152 -15.25 37.46 -4.17
C GLN A 152 -14.79 36.34 -3.20
N GLY A 153 -14.29 36.70 -2.01
CA GLY A 153 -13.86 35.75 -0.96
C GLY A 153 -12.37 35.39 -0.92
N ALA A 154 -11.50 36.05 -1.70
CA ALA A 154 -10.05 35.78 -1.68
C ALA A 154 -9.37 36.22 -0.35
N PRO A 155 -8.46 35.40 0.23
CA PRO A 155 -7.74 35.71 1.47
C PRO A 155 -6.63 36.77 1.29
N ALA A 156 -6.23 37.40 2.40
CA ALA A 156 -5.13 38.36 2.45
C ALA A 156 -3.81 37.69 1.99
N GLY A 157 -3.31 38.09 0.81
CA GLY A 157 -2.15 37.46 0.15
C GLY A 157 -2.41 37.11 -1.31
N CYS A 158 -3.68 37.08 -1.72
CA CYS A 158 -4.06 37.17 -3.12
C CYS A 158 -4.06 38.64 -3.55
N GLN A 159 -3.32 38.97 -4.62
CA GLN A 159 -3.21 40.35 -5.08
C GLN A 159 -4.59 40.89 -5.52
N ALA A 160 -4.82 42.19 -5.33
CA ALA A 160 -6.09 42.88 -5.62
C ALA A 160 -6.53 42.83 -7.10
N ASN A 161 -5.70 42.24 -7.98
CA ASN A 161 -5.78 42.29 -9.43
C ASN A 161 -6.58 41.12 -10.06
N GLY A 162 -7.42 40.41 -9.31
CA GLY A 162 -8.35 39.40 -9.89
C GLY A 162 -7.77 38.01 -10.22
N PHE A 163 -6.47 37.89 -10.53
CA PHE A 163 -5.86 36.65 -11.05
C PHE A 163 -4.53 36.25 -10.37
N GLY A 164 -4.24 36.81 -9.19
CA GLY A 164 -3.08 36.38 -8.37
C GLY A 164 -3.29 35.02 -7.71
N CYS A 165 -4.55 34.58 -7.61
CA CYS A 165 -4.93 33.27 -7.11
C CYS A 165 -6.15 32.72 -7.86
N VAL A 166 -6.22 31.40 -7.98
CA VAL A 166 -7.41 30.67 -8.45
C VAL A 166 -8.02 29.91 -7.26
N MET A 167 -9.34 30.00 -7.13
CA MET A 167 -10.10 29.23 -6.14
C MET A 167 -10.39 27.82 -6.69
N VAL A 168 -10.01 26.81 -5.93
CA VAL A 168 -10.41 25.43 -6.15
C VAL A 168 -11.40 25.06 -5.04
N SER A 169 -12.63 24.73 -5.42
CA SER A 169 -13.67 24.25 -4.50
C SER A 169 -14.02 22.82 -4.86
N SER A 170 -13.99 21.93 -3.89
CA SER A 170 -14.41 20.53 -4.05
C SER A 170 -15.33 20.15 -2.90
N THR A 171 -16.32 19.33 -3.20
CA THR A 171 -17.36 18.91 -2.26
C THR A 171 -17.38 17.39 -2.22
N ALA A 172 -17.44 16.81 -1.03
CA ALA A 172 -17.64 15.38 -0.81
C ALA A 172 -18.74 15.21 0.23
N THR A 173 -19.63 14.25 0.01
CA THR A 173 -20.74 13.99 0.93
C THR A 173 -20.58 12.62 1.56
N ALA A 174 -20.45 12.58 2.89
CA ALA A 174 -20.54 11.35 3.67
C ALA A 174 -21.97 11.16 4.17
N ALA A 175 -22.70 10.21 3.61
CA ALA A 175 -24.02 9.84 4.09
C ALA A 175 -23.91 8.85 5.26
N LEU A 176 -24.36 9.28 6.44
CA LEU A 176 -24.79 8.39 7.51
C LEU A 176 -26.11 7.75 7.12
N CYS A 177 -26.06 6.52 6.65
CA CYS A 177 -27.23 5.67 6.59
C CYS A 177 -28.01 5.69 7.92
N PRO A 178 -29.22 6.29 7.99
CA PRO A 178 -30.09 6.10 9.14
C PRO A 178 -30.46 4.62 9.20
N SER A 179 -30.41 4.06 10.39
CA SER A 179 -30.41 2.64 10.73
C SER A 179 -31.71 1.86 10.41
N SER A 180 -32.28 2.03 9.23
CA SER A 180 -33.38 1.20 8.69
C SER A 180 -33.45 1.18 7.16
N THR A 181 -32.74 2.06 6.45
CA THR A 181 -32.65 2.05 4.97
C THR A 181 -31.32 1.53 4.44
N CYS A 182 -30.37 1.26 5.34
CA CYS A 182 -29.13 0.54 5.03
C CYS A 182 -29.05 -0.82 5.71
N THR A 183 -30.22 -1.39 6.04
CA THR A 183 -30.43 -2.84 5.92
C THR A 183 -30.32 -3.18 4.44
N GLY A 184 -29.08 -3.29 4.02
CA GLY A 184 -28.68 -3.46 2.65
C GLY A 184 -27.23 -3.84 2.74
N ASN A 185 -27.01 -5.08 3.17
CA ASN A 185 -25.97 -5.90 2.58
C ASN A 185 -25.66 -5.39 1.19
N SER A 186 -24.45 -4.90 0.94
CA SER A 186 -24.01 -4.29 -0.32
C SER A 186 -25.08 -3.47 -1.06
N ALA A 187 -24.95 -2.15 -1.14
CA ALA A 187 -25.66 -1.40 -2.19
C ALA A 187 -25.45 -2.05 -3.59
N GLY A 188 -24.35 -2.81 -3.76
CA GLY A 188 -24.03 -3.66 -4.90
C GLY A 188 -24.47 -5.15 -4.89
N GLY A 189 -25.34 -5.60 -4.00
CA GLY A 189 -26.00 -6.91 -4.14
C GLY A 189 -25.13 -8.18 -4.02
N SER A 190 -23.84 -8.06 -3.67
CA SER A 190 -22.89 -9.19 -3.64
C SER A 190 -22.55 -9.59 -2.21
N ASN A 191 -22.34 -10.89 -2.00
CA ASN A 191 -21.56 -11.38 -0.87
C ASN A 191 -20.09 -10.95 -1.01
N VAL A 192 -19.38 -10.84 0.10
CA VAL A 192 -17.99 -10.39 0.15
C VAL A 192 -17.17 -11.34 1.03
N GLU A 193 -16.06 -11.83 0.48
CA GLU A 193 -15.06 -12.62 1.21
C GLU A 193 -13.69 -11.99 1.05
N ILE A 194 -13.06 -11.67 2.18
CA ILE A 194 -11.78 -10.96 2.21
C ILE A 194 -10.76 -11.82 2.91
N SER A 195 -9.54 -11.85 2.39
CA SER A 195 -8.40 -12.44 3.08
C SER A 195 -7.27 -11.42 3.16
N MET A 196 -6.80 -11.17 4.38
CA MET A 196 -5.74 -10.21 4.64
C MET A 196 -4.42 -10.93 4.88
N MET A 197 -3.47 -10.80 3.96
CA MET A 197 -2.07 -11.16 4.18
C MET A 197 -1.41 -10.05 4.99
N LEU A 198 -1.01 -10.40 6.22
CA LEU A 198 -0.44 -9.46 7.17
C LEU A 198 1.03 -9.83 7.43
N ASP A 199 1.93 -8.93 7.07
CA ASP A 199 3.35 -9.06 7.34
C ASP A 199 3.62 -8.93 8.84
N VAL A 200 4.15 -10.00 9.45
CA VAL A 200 4.56 -10.05 10.85
C VAL A 200 6.05 -10.35 10.98
N THR A 201 6.84 -9.91 10.01
CA THR A 201 8.28 -10.18 9.96
C THR A 201 9.08 -9.28 10.89
N GLY A 202 10.37 -9.57 11.10
CA GLY A 202 11.22 -8.80 12.01
C GLY A 202 11.35 -7.31 11.64
N SER A 203 11.23 -6.92 10.37
CA SER A 203 11.26 -5.51 9.93
C SER A 203 10.12 -4.69 10.54
N MET A 204 9.00 -5.34 10.85
CA MET A 204 7.85 -4.74 11.53
C MET A 204 8.12 -4.38 12.99
N CYS A 205 9.29 -4.72 13.56
CA CYS A 205 9.73 -4.26 14.89
C CYS A 205 10.73 -3.10 14.88
N SER A 206 11.06 -2.50 13.73
CA SER A 206 11.97 -1.35 13.73
C SER A 206 11.39 -0.18 12.93
N PRO A 207 10.77 0.81 13.60
CA PRO A 207 10.36 0.83 15.02
C PRO A 207 9.21 -0.16 15.31
N CYS A 208 9.11 -0.71 16.54
CA CYS A 208 8.04 -1.66 16.93
C CYS A 208 6.63 -1.02 16.99
N THR A 209 6.46 0.21 16.52
CA THR A 209 5.16 0.85 16.28
C THR A 209 4.55 0.41 14.95
N LYS A 210 5.36 -0.09 13.99
CA LYS A 210 4.88 -0.58 12.69
C LYS A 210 3.83 -1.69 12.86
N ILE A 211 4.11 -2.71 13.67
CA ILE A 211 3.15 -3.80 13.92
C ILE A 211 1.87 -3.28 14.57
N GLN A 212 1.96 -2.28 15.45
CA GLN A 212 0.78 -1.66 16.07
C GLN A 212 -0.06 -0.90 15.04
N ALA A 213 0.58 -0.20 14.11
CA ALA A 213 -0.10 0.50 13.03
C ALA A 213 -0.89 -0.48 12.12
N VAL A 214 -0.32 -1.65 11.83
CA VAL A 214 -1.00 -2.74 11.10
C VAL A 214 -2.17 -3.29 11.89
N GLN A 215 -1.98 -3.54 13.18
CA GLN A 215 -3.05 -4.03 14.04
C GLN A 215 -4.22 -3.05 14.03
N SER A 216 -3.97 -1.75 14.17
CA SER A 216 -5.00 -0.71 14.08
C SER A 216 -5.66 -0.66 12.70
N ALA A 217 -4.87 -0.66 11.62
CA ALA A 217 -5.38 -0.60 10.25
C ALA A 217 -6.27 -1.80 9.87
N ALA A 218 -5.85 -3.01 10.27
CA ALA A 218 -6.62 -4.23 10.03
C ALA A 218 -7.92 -4.28 10.84
N LYS A 219 -7.92 -3.79 12.09
CA LYS A 219 -9.13 -3.67 12.90
C LYS A 219 -10.11 -2.66 12.30
N ASP A 220 -9.62 -1.52 11.82
CA ASP A 220 -10.43 -0.51 11.14
C ASP A 220 -11.10 -1.10 9.88
N LEU A 221 -10.37 -1.89 9.09
CA LEU A 221 -10.96 -2.59 7.94
C LEU A 221 -12.07 -3.54 8.36
N ILE A 222 -11.85 -4.37 9.38
CA ILE A 222 -12.87 -5.31 9.88
C ILE A 222 -14.12 -4.56 10.35
N ASP A 223 -13.94 -3.49 11.11
CA ASP A 223 -15.03 -2.70 11.67
C ASP A 223 -15.86 -1.94 10.61
N ILE A 224 -15.31 -1.76 9.39
CA ILE A 224 -16.02 -1.15 8.26
C ILE A 224 -16.68 -2.23 7.39
N VAL A 225 -15.99 -3.34 7.11
CA VAL A 225 -16.43 -4.29 6.09
C VAL A 225 -17.32 -5.39 6.67
N VAL A 226 -17.09 -5.86 7.88
CA VAL A 226 -17.90 -6.95 8.47
C VAL A 226 -19.19 -6.37 9.04
N TRP A 227 -20.29 -6.57 8.33
CA TRP A 227 -21.61 -6.05 8.72
C TRP A 227 -22.23 -6.85 9.87
N SER A 228 -23.04 -6.20 10.70
CA SER A 228 -23.78 -6.86 11.77
C SER A 228 -24.96 -7.68 11.25
N ASP A 229 -25.65 -7.18 10.22
CA ASP A 229 -26.70 -7.92 9.51
C ASP A 229 -26.09 -8.69 8.33
N GLN A 230 -26.23 -10.02 8.35
CA GLN A 230 -25.70 -10.96 7.36
C GLN A 230 -26.84 -11.75 6.66
N SER A 231 -28.09 -11.27 6.76
CA SER A 231 -29.29 -12.03 6.38
C SER A 231 -29.54 -12.11 4.87
N GLN A 232 -29.15 -11.08 4.11
CA GLN A 232 -29.39 -10.98 2.67
C GLN A 232 -28.11 -11.20 1.84
N TYR A 233 -26.98 -10.64 2.25
CA TYR A 233 -25.64 -11.01 1.81
C TYR A 233 -24.76 -11.15 3.04
N TYR A 234 -23.56 -11.70 2.86
CA TYR A 234 -22.58 -11.78 3.94
C TYR A 234 -21.31 -11.03 3.59
N SER A 235 -20.60 -10.60 4.63
CA SER A 235 -19.27 -10.04 4.54
C SER A 235 -18.39 -10.69 5.61
N ARG A 236 -17.34 -11.38 5.17
CA ARG A 236 -16.48 -12.23 6.01
C ARG A 236 -15.00 -11.94 5.74
N VAL A 237 -14.20 -12.04 6.80
CA VAL A 237 -12.76 -11.75 6.74
C VAL A 237 -11.97 -12.96 7.23
N ALA A 238 -10.90 -13.28 6.53
CA ALA A 238 -9.86 -14.23 6.88
C ALA A 238 -8.53 -13.49 7.13
N LEU A 239 -7.69 -14.07 7.98
CA LEU A 239 -6.37 -13.54 8.33
C LEU A 239 -5.30 -14.56 7.91
N ALA A 240 -4.33 -14.11 7.14
CA ALA A 240 -3.15 -14.88 6.75
C ALA A 240 -1.86 -14.16 7.19
N PRO A 241 -1.54 -14.15 8.50
CA PRO A 241 -0.26 -13.64 8.97
C PRO A 241 0.88 -14.50 8.41
N PHE A 242 1.98 -13.87 8.02
CA PHE A 242 3.16 -14.59 7.54
C PHE A 242 4.46 -13.96 8.04
N ALA A 243 5.46 -14.81 8.24
CA ALA A 243 6.86 -14.41 8.33
C ALA A 243 7.72 -15.37 7.49
N GLU A 244 8.62 -16.12 8.12
CA GLU A 244 9.43 -17.19 7.50
C GLU A 244 8.63 -18.49 7.35
N ALA A 245 7.37 -18.49 7.78
CA ALA A 245 6.39 -19.51 7.51
C ALA A 245 5.01 -18.95 7.85
N VAL A 246 3.99 -19.78 7.59
CA VAL A 246 2.63 -19.52 8.03
C VAL A 246 2.28 -20.46 9.17
N ASN A 247 1.75 -19.93 10.27
CA ASN A 247 1.24 -20.72 11.39
C ASN A 247 -0.19 -21.16 11.08
N VAL A 248 -0.36 -22.43 10.73
CA VAL A 248 -1.68 -22.98 10.37
C VAL A 248 -2.38 -23.66 11.55
N GLY A 249 -1.72 -23.69 12.71
CA GLY A 249 -2.20 -24.39 13.89
C GLY A 249 -1.97 -25.90 13.85
N ALA A 250 -1.92 -26.52 15.04
CA ALA A 250 -1.55 -27.93 15.19
C ALA A 250 -2.60 -28.92 14.63
N LEU A 251 -3.84 -28.46 14.44
CA LEU A 251 -4.92 -29.28 13.89
C LEU A 251 -4.86 -29.37 12.36
N LEU A 252 -4.62 -28.25 11.67
CA LEU A 252 -4.59 -28.22 10.20
C LEU A 252 -3.24 -28.69 9.65
N ALA A 253 -2.14 -28.37 10.33
CA ALA A 253 -0.80 -28.65 9.84
C ALA A 253 -0.55 -30.12 9.44
N PRO A 254 -1.00 -31.16 10.17
CA PRO A 254 -0.85 -32.55 9.74
C PRO A 254 -1.71 -32.93 8.52
N LEU A 255 -2.78 -32.18 8.22
CA LEU A 255 -3.68 -32.47 7.10
C LEU A 255 -3.17 -31.90 5.78
N VAL A 256 -2.37 -30.83 5.83
CA VAL A 256 -1.92 -30.09 4.64
C VAL A 256 -0.46 -30.36 4.27
N ARG A 257 0.29 -31.06 5.13
CA ARG A 257 1.73 -31.38 4.93
C ARG A 257 1.95 -32.86 4.69
N GLY A 258 2.96 -33.20 3.89
CA GLY A 258 3.41 -34.57 3.69
C GLY A 258 4.26 -35.12 4.86
N VAL A 259 4.97 -36.23 4.66
CA VAL A 259 6.01 -36.70 5.58
C VAL A 259 7.30 -35.89 5.40
N PRO A 260 8.15 -35.70 6.44
CA PRO A 260 9.41 -34.98 6.25
C PRO A 260 10.26 -35.71 5.21
N THR A 261 10.86 -34.97 4.28
CA THR A 261 11.73 -35.57 3.26
C THR A 261 12.95 -36.20 3.94
N VAL A 262 13.19 -37.49 3.71
CA VAL A 262 14.42 -38.17 4.11
C VAL A 262 15.31 -38.21 2.88
N ASN A 263 16.47 -37.54 2.87
CA ASN A 263 17.39 -37.59 1.74
C ASN A 263 18.79 -37.99 2.21
N THR A 264 19.13 -39.26 1.97
CA THR A 264 20.41 -39.88 2.32
C THR A 264 21.43 -39.81 1.16
N SER A 265 21.46 -38.72 0.39
CA SER A 265 22.42 -38.58 -0.71
C SER A 265 23.86 -38.41 -0.18
N SER A 266 24.79 -39.15 -0.77
CA SER A 266 26.20 -39.32 -0.39
C SER A 266 27.15 -38.21 -0.89
N THR A 267 26.64 -37.07 -1.35
CA THR A 267 27.44 -35.90 -1.78
C THR A 267 26.75 -34.59 -1.39
N PRO A 268 27.50 -33.57 -0.94
CA PRO A 268 27.42 -32.96 0.40
C PRO A 268 26.06 -32.31 0.70
N GLN A 269 25.05 -33.13 0.97
CA GLN A 269 23.71 -32.73 1.40
C GLN A 269 23.15 -33.87 2.27
N THR A 270 23.71 -34.06 3.47
CA THR A 270 23.14 -35.06 4.39
C THR A 270 21.88 -34.48 5.03
N PHE A 271 20.71 -34.79 4.48
CA PHE A 271 19.42 -34.62 5.15
C PHE A 271 19.10 -35.93 5.88
N THR A 272 19.63 -36.08 7.10
CA THR A 272 19.15 -37.17 7.95
C THR A 272 17.98 -36.66 8.76
N THR A 273 16.77 -37.06 8.36
CA THR A 273 15.64 -37.08 9.29
C THR A 273 15.90 -38.22 10.25
N THR A 274 16.42 -37.91 11.43
CA THR A 274 16.54 -38.91 12.49
C THR A 274 15.27 -38.83 13.32
N THR A 275 14.48 -39.90 13.35
CA THR A 275 13.29 -40.00 14.21
C THR A 275 13.65 -39.81 15.70
N ILE A 276 14.92 -40.00 16.06
CA ILE A 276 15.44 -39.90 17.42
C ILE A 276 16.87 -39.33 17.37
N LEU A 277 17.07 -38.04 17.58
CA LEU A 277 18.34 -37.57 18.14
C LEU A 277 18.21 -37.79 19.65
N ASN A 278 18.99 -38.74 20.18
CA ASN A 278 18.96 -39.15 21.57
C ASN A 278 19.14 -37.95 22.52
N ASP A 279 18.04 -37.45 23.06
CA ASP A 279 17.90 -37.29 24.51
C ASP A 279 16.71 -38.15 24.96
N VAL A 280 17.02 -39.43 25.14
CA VAL A 280 16.09 -40.46 25.64
C VAL A 280 15.70 -40.23 27.11
N THR A 281 16.25 -39.20 27.75
CA THR A 281 15.98 -38.85 29.15
C THR A 281 15.09 -37.61 29.31
N GLN A 282 14.89 -36.79 28.27
CA GLN A 282 14.07 -35.56 28.38
C GLN A 282 12.90 -35.43 27.38
N GLN A 283 12.99 -35.84 26.08
CA GLN A 283 11.89 -35.58 25.10
C GLN A 283 11.76 -36.59 23.92
N PRO A 284 11.20 -37.80 24.13
CA PRO A 284 11.20 -38.91 23.16
C PRO A 284 10.19 -38.84 21.99
N THR A 285 9.32 -37.83 21.90
CA THR A 285 8.23 -37.77 20.89
C THR A 285 8.45 -36.78 19.74
N LYS A 286 9.59 -36.09 19.67
CA LYS A 286 9.84 -35.02 18.69
C LYS A 286 10.58 -35.50 17.43
N GLN A 287 10.15 -35.01 16.27
CA GLN A 287 10.87 -35.18 15.00
C GLN A 287 11.84 -34.03 14.75
N TRP A 288 13.04 -34.37 14.28
CA TRP A 288 14.12 -33.41 14.03
C TRP A 288 14.65 -33.56 12.62
N ILE A 289 15.06 -32.43 12.02
CA ILE A 289 15.84 -32.41 10.79
C ILE A 289 17.25 -31.95 11.10
N LYS A 290 18.24 -32.68 10.57
CA LYS A 290 19.64 -32.30 10.60
C LYS A 290 20.12 -32.06 9.18
N TYR A 291 20.71 -30.89 8.92
CA TYR A 291 21.26 -30.54 7.61
C TYR A 291 22.64 -29.87 7.74
N SER A 292 23.44 -29.98 6.68
CA SER A 292 24.77 -29.36 6.62
C SER A 292 24.66 -27.87 6.30
N LYS A 293 25.41 -27.04 7.02
CA LYS A 293 25.45 -25.59 6.76
C LYS A 293 26.08 -25.32 5.40
N ALA A 294 25.59 -24.30 4.68
CA ALA A 294 26.17 -23.85 3.42
C ALA A 294 27.66 -23.46 3.54
N SER A 295 28.08 -22.94 4.70
CA SER A 295 29.48 -22.60 4.99
C SER A 295 30.44 -23.80 4.99
N GLY A 296 29.94 -25.03 5.00
CA GLY A 296 30.74 -26.26 5.10
C GLY A 296 31.21 -26.58 6.53
N SER A 297 30.94 -25.72 7.52
CA SER A 297 31.44 -25.84 8.89
C SER A 297 30.35 -26.27 9.88
N GLY A 298 29.99 -27.56 9.84
CA GLY A 298 29.07 -28.18 10.80
C GLY A 298 27.63 -28.31 10.31
N THR A 299 26.75 -28.72 11.22
CA THR A 299 25.34 -29.02 10.94
C THR A 299 24.41 -28.16 11.77
N ASN A 300 23.22 -27.93 11.24
CA ASN A 300 22.09 -27.38 11.96
C ASN A 300 21.10 -28.49 12.29
N THR A 301 20.50 -28.40 13.47
CA THR A 301 19.45 -29.31 13.93
C THR A 301 18.25 -28.49 14.33
N TRP A 302 17.12 -28.73 13.67
CA TRP A 302 15.87 -27.99 13.88
C TRP A 302 14.72 -28.96 14.16
N VAL A 303 13.78 -28.53 14.98
CA VAL A 303 12.55 -29.29 15.22
C VAL A 303 11.65 -29.19 14.00
N VAL A 304 11.01 -30.30 13.62
CA VAL A 304 9.89 -30.26 12.68
C VAL A 304 8.69 -29.65 13.41
N SER A 305 8.30 -28.43 13.04
CA SER A 305 7.20 -27.72 13.71
C SER A 305 5.89 -28.51 13.61
N ASP A 306 5.09 -28.51 14.67
CA ASP A 306 3.74 -29.09 14.66
C ASP A 306 2.69 -28.14 14.03
N ARG A 307 3.07 -26.90 13.73
CA ARG A 307 2.18 -25.81 13.32
C ARG A 307 2.54 -25.11 12.01
N CYS A 308 3.82 -25.06 11.67
CA CYS A 308 4.30 -24.22 10.58
C CYS A 308 4.35 -24.93 9.24
N VAL A 309 3.99 -24.19 8.19
CA VAL A 309 4.08 -24.62 6.79
C VAL A 309 4.97 -23.67 5.99
N THR A 310 5.59 -24.21 4.95
CA THR A 310 6.40 -23.47 3.97
C THR A 310 5.85 -23.70 2.56
N GLU A 311 6.59 -23.30 1.53
CA GLU A 311 6.11 -23.33 0.15
C GLU A 311 5.80 -24.76 -0.34
N ARG A 312 4.82 -24.84 -1.23
CA ARG A 312 4.54 -26.05 -2.01
C ARG A 312 5.52 -26.10 -3.19
N ILE A 313 6.05 -27.27 -3.49
CA ILE A 313 6.93 -27.51 -4.64
C ILE A 313 6.20 -28.26 -5.77
N GLY A 314 6.74 -28.18 -6.98
CA GLY A 314 6.26 -28.93 -8.15
C GLY A 314 5.14 -28.24 -8.91
N ALA A 315 4.42 -29.01 -9.74
CA ALA A 315 3.46 -28.47 -10.72
C ALA A 315 2.29 -27.67 -10.12
N GLN A 316 2.03 -27.83 -8.82
CA GLN A 316 0.94 -27.18 -8.11
C GLN A 316 1.42 -25.97 -7.27
N ALA A 317 2.70 -25.58 -7.37
CA ALA A 317 3.30 -24.52 -6.55
C ALA A 317 2.54 -23.19 -6.59
N TYR A 318 1.96 -22.84 -7.73
CA TYR A 318 1.22 -21.58 -7.95
C TYR A 318 -0.27 -21.79 -8.22
N THR A 319 -0.85 -22.85 -7.66
CA THR A 319 -2.29 -23.17 -7.77
C THR A 319 -2.93 -23.24 -6.40
N ASP A 320 -4.25 -23.17 -6.36
CA ASP A 320 -5.07 -23.39 -5.18
C ASP A 320 -5.55 -24.83 -5.03
N ALA A 321 -4.92 -25.79 -5.72
CA ALA A 321 -5.27 -27.21 -5.59
C ALA A 321 -5.28 -27.64 -4.12
N ALA A 322 -6.30 -28.38 -3.71
CA ALA A 322 -6.41 -28.84 -2.33
C ALA A 322 -5.31 -29.86 -2.00
N PRO A 323 -4.80 -29.89 -0.75
CA PRO A 323 -3.97 -30.98 -0.26
C PRO A 323 -4.69 -32.33 -0.37
N ALA A 324 -4.21 -33.21 -1.24
CA ALA A 324 -4.78 -34.53 -1.52
C ALA A 324 -3.70 -35.62 -1.73
N GLY A 325 -2.43 -35.29 -1.52
CA GLY A 325 -1.30 -36.21 -1.67
C GLY A 325 0.03 -35.48 -1.84
N ALA A 326 1.10 -36.24 -2.07
CA ALA A 326 2.47 -35.73 -2.11
C ALA A 326 2.69 -34.56 -3.09
N SER A 327 1.96 -34.51 -4.20
CA SER A 327 2.09 -33.46 -5.23
C SER A 327 1.37 -32.15 -4.91
N THR A 328 0.52 -32.12 -3.88
CA THR A 328 -0.31 -30.96 -3.49
C THR A 328 -0.09 -30.52 -2.04
N TYR A 329 0.66 -31.27 -1.25
CA TYR A 329 1.03 -30.86 0.09
C TYR A 329 1.88 -29.60 0.10
N VAL A 330 1.63 -28.75 1.09
CA VAL A 330 2.52 -27.63 1.40
C VAL A 330 3.76 -28.13 2.15
N GLY A 331 4.83 -27.35 2.09
CA GLY A 331 6.11 -27.68 2.72
C GLY A 331 6.02 -27.71 4.24
N LYS A 332 6.98 -28.38 4.88
CA LYS A 332 7.14 -28.35 6.33
C LYS A 332 8.01 -27.16 6.75
N GLY A 333 7.62 -26.55 7.85
CA GLY A 333 8.45 -25.62 8.58
C GLY A 333 9.45 -26.28 9.51
N TYR A 334 10.72 -25.87 9.44
CA TYR A 334 11.78 -26.31 10.33
C TYR A 334 12.28 -25.11 11.14
N PHE A 335 11.70 -24.88 12.33
CA PHE A 335 11.87 -23.64 13.09
C PHE A 335 12.14 -23.91 14.57
N GLY A 336 13.12 -23.19 15.09
CA GLY A 336 13.76 -23.33 16.39
C GLY A 336 14.21 -24.74 16.79
N THR A 337 14.52 -24.81 18.08
CA THR A 337 14.70 -26.04 18.86
C THR A 337 13.42 -26.41 19.65
N SER A 338 12.32 -25.67 19.46
CA SER A 338 11.03 -25.88 20.11
C SER A 338 9.91 -26.08 19.10
N THR A 339 9.00 -27.03 19.39
CA THR A 339 7.76 -27.24 18.61
C THR A 339 6.80 -26.04 18.74
N THR A 340 6.87 -25.28 19.85
CA THR A 340 6.01 -24.12 20.11
C THR A 340 6.43 -22.85 19.37
N THR A 341 7.38 -22.95 18.43
CA THR A 341 7.80 -21.82 17.61
C THR A 341 6.67 -21.39 16.68
N SER A 342 6.21 -20.14 16.81
CA SER A 342 5.13 -19.54 16.00
C SER A 342 5.66 -18.99 14.68
N CYS A 343 6.38 -19.83 13.92
CA CYS A 343 6.74 -19.58 12.51
C CYS A 343 7.45 -18.24 12.26
N GLY A 344 8.43 -17.89 13.10
CA GLY A 344 9.14 -16.61 13.09
C GLY A 344 9.30 -16.01 14.49
N VAL A 345 8.47 -16.43 15.45
CA VAL A 345 8.57 -16.03 16.86
C VAL A 345 8.88 -17.26 17.72
N GLY A 346 10.03 -17.25 18.41
CA GLY A 346 10.49 -18.35 19.25
C GLY A 346 9.78 -18.43 20.61
N ASN A 347 9.52 -19.64 21.10
CA ASN A 347 9.09 -19.95 22.47
C ASN A 347 7.85 -19.19 22.98
N HIS A 348 6.82 -19.05 22.13
CA HIS A 348 5.56 -18.41 22.53
C HIS A 348 4.57 -19.46 23.09
N SER A 349 3.98 -19.20 24.25
CA SER A 349 3.03 -20.12 24.91
C SER A 349 1.60 -20.01 24.36
N ASP A 350 1.24 -18.84 23.85
CA ASP A 350 -0.04 -18.62 23.19
C ASP A 350 -0.09 -19.28 21.81
N THR A 351 -0.98 -20.24 21.67
CA THR A 351 -1.19 -21.07 20.49
C THR A 351 -1.81 -20.33 19.32
N GLU A 352 -2.36 -19.14 19.56
CA GLU A 352 -3.05 -18.32 18.57
C GLU A 352 -2.16 -17.25 17.93
N VAL A 353 -0.95 -17.02 18.46
CA VAL A 353 -0.01 -16.03 17.94
C VAL A 353 0.34 -16.31 16.48
N ASN A 354 0.19 -15.27 15.65
CA ASN A 354 0.40 -15.31 14.21
C ASN A 354 -0.33 -16.44 13.47
N SER A 355 -1.32 -17.09 14.11
CA SER A 355 -2.09 -18.17 13.49
C SER A 355 -3.01 -17.62 12.43
N ILE A 356 -3.16 -18.34 11.32
CA ILE A 356 -4.21 -18.07 10.35
C ILE A 356 -5.59 -18.12 11.02
N GLN A 357 -6.53 -17.42 10.40
CA GLN A 357 -7.94 -17.50 10.73
C GLN A 357 -8.73 -17.58 9.41
N PRO A 358 -9.42 -18.70 9.13
CA PRO A 358 -10.35 -18.78 8.01
C PRO A 358 -11.50 -17.78 8.12
N LEU A 359 -12.27 -17.64 7.03
CA LEU A 359 -13.34 -16.64 6.88
C LEU A 359 -14.30 -16.62 8.07
N SER A 360 -14.48 -15.47 8.71
CA SER A 360 -15.38 -15.33 9.86
C SER A 360 -16.17 -14.01 9.80
N THR A 361 -17.35 -14.01 10.40
CA THR A 361 -18.15 -12.82 10.71
C THR A 361 -17.94 -12.33 12.15
N ASP A 362 -17.25 -13.11 12.99
CA ASP A 362 -17.01 -12.77 14.40
C ASP A 362 -15.91 -11.71 14.50
N THR A 363 -16.33 -10.44 14.53
CA THR A 363 -15.43 -9.29 14.66
C THR A 363 -14.67 -9.27 15.97
N THR A 364 -15.23 -9.82 17.06
CA THR A 364 -14.54 -9.88 18.36
C THR A 364 -13.37 -10.85 18.29
N MET A 365 -13.61 -12.05 17.75
CA MET A 365 -12.57 -13.05 17.55
C MET A 365 -11.51 -12.57 16.56
N LEU A 366 -11.90 -11.96 15.43
CA LEU A 366 -10.95 -11.43 14.44
C LEU A 366 -10.05 -10.34 15.04
N LYS A 367 -10.61 -9.38 15.79
CA LYS A 367 -9.82 -8.32 16.45
C LYS A 367 -8.89 -8.89 17.52
N ARG A 368 -9.36 -9.88 18.30
CA ARG A 368 -8.53 -10.62 19.26
C ARG A 368 -7.37 -11.37 18.59
N ARG A 369 -7.56 -11.95 17.41
CA ARG A 369 -6.47 -12.56 16.62
C ARG A 369 -5.44 -11.52 16.18
N ILE A 370 -5.91 -10.34 15.77
CA ILE A 370 -5.04 -9.22 15.37
C ILE A 370 -4.21 -8.71 16.57
N ASP A 371 -4.80 -8.61 17.76
CA ASP A 371 -4.08 -8.25 18.99
C ASP A 371 -2.92 -9.20 19.32
N LYS A 372 -2.97 -10.45 18.83
CA LYS A 372 -1.95 -11.48 19.03
C LYS A 372 -0.91 -11.54 17.92
N LEU A 373 -0.89 -10.57 17.00
CA LEU A 373 0.16 -10.48 16.00
C LEU A 373 1.45 -9.97 16.64
N VAL A 374 2.53 -10.71 16.44
CA VAL A 374 3.86 -10.41 17.00
C VAL A 374 4.87 -10.48 15.87
N SER A 375 5.71 -9.46 15.75
CA SER A 375 6.75 -9.40 14.73
C SER A 375 7.94 -10.33 15.04
N GLY A 376 8.45 -11.03 14.03
CA GLY A 376 9.63 -11.88 14.15
C GLY A 376 9.94 -12.66 12.86
N GLY A 377 11.17 -13.16 12.75
CA GLY A 377 11.60 -13.99 11.63
C GLY A 377 11.86 -13.22 10.33
N SER A 378 12.11 -13.97 9.26
CA SER A 378 12.42 -13.47 7.90
C SER A 378 11.17 -13.30 7.03
N THR A 379 11.29 -12.68 5.85
CA THR A 379 10.14 -12.22 5.04
C THR A 379 9.84 -13.15 3.85
N ALA A 380 8.96 -14.14 4.04
CA ALA A 380 8.54 -15.09 3.00
C ALA A 380 7.19 -14.70 2.34
N GLY A 381 7.13 -13.54 1.69
CA GLY A 381 5.85 -12.99 1.20
C GLY A 381 5.08 -13.85 0.18
N HIS A 382 5.76 -14.73 -0.56
CA HIS A 382 5.07 -15.73 -1.39
C HIS A 382 4.16 -16.66 -0.57
N LEU A 383 4.54 -17.01 0.67
CA LEU A 383 3.73 -17.83 1.55
C LEU A 383 2.47 -17.09 1.99
N GLY A 384 2.61 -15.82 2.41
CA GLY A 384 1.46 -14.97 2.75
C GLY A 384 0.51 -14.82 1.57
N THR A 385 1.06 -14.63 0.35
CA THR A 385 0.27 -14.49 -0.88
C THR A 385 -0.50 -15.78 -1.19
N ALA A 386 0.15 -16.94 -1.07
CA ALA A 386 -0.49 -18.24 -1.26
C ALA A 386 -1.60 -18.49 -0.22
N TRP A 387 -1.33 -18.24 1.06
CA TRP A 387 -2.31 -18.46 2.13
C TRP A 387 -3.48 -17.47 2.09
N ALA A 388 -3.25 -16.24 1.64
CA ALA A 388 -4.36 -15.32 1.35
C ALA A 388 -5.34 -15.92 0.33
N TRP A 389 -4.82 -16.58 -0.71
CA TRP A 389 -5.63 -17.26 -1.71
C TRP A 389 -6.26 -18.56 -1.18
N TYR A 390 -5.51 -19.39 -0.46
CA TYR A 390 -6.01 -20.67 0.07
C TYR A 390 -7.21 -20.47 1.00
N LEU A 391 -7.21 -19.41 1.82
CA LEU A 391 -8.34 -19.05 2.68
C LEU A 391 -9.57 -18.53 1.92
N LEU A 392 -9.41 -18.13 0.66
CA LEU A 392 -10.50 -17.73 -0.24
C LEU A 392 -10.90 -18.84 -1.23
N SER A 393 -10.16 -19.94 -1.27
CA SER A 393 -10.39 -20.98 -2.27
C SER A 393 -11.43 -21.99 -1.78
N PRO A 394 -12.54 -22.21 -2.52
CA PRO A 394 -13.47 -23.28 -2.22
C PRO A 394 -12.84 -24.68 -2.34
N ASN A 395 -11.74 -24.84 -3.08
CA ASN A 395 -11.02 -26.12 -3.18
C ASN A 395 -10.44 -26.54 -1.82
N TRP A 396 -10.10 -25.59 -0.95
CA TRP A 396 -9.55 -25.86 0.38
C TRP A 396 -10.61 -26.14 1.44
N ASN A 397 -11.90 -25.97 1.14
CA ASN A 397 -12.98 -26.14 2.10
C ASN A 397 -12.94 -27.50 2.81
N THR A 398 -12.74 -28.60 2.09
CA THR A 398 -12.74 -29.94 2.68
C THR A 398 -11.64 -30.11 3.74
N VAL A 399 -10.42 -29.64 3.46
CA VAL A 399 -9.30 -29.77 4.41
C VAL A 399 -9.41 -28.78 5.57
N LEU A 400 -9.91 -27.57 5.32
CA LEU A 400 -10.14 -26.57 6.37
C LEU A 400 -11.24 -27.01 7.34
N GLN A 401 -12.31 -27.63 6.85
CA GLN A 401 -13.42 -28.13 7.67
C GLN A 401 -13.03 -29.27 8.62
N ALA A 402 -11.93 -29.97 8.35
CA ALA A 402 -11.39 -30.97 9.26
C ALA A 402 -10.67 -30.35 10.48
N ALA A 403 -10.32 -29.06 10.42
CA ALA A 403 -9.65 -28.34 11.51
C ALA A 403 -10.46 -27.15 12.07
N PHE A 404 -11.46 -26.66 11.33
CA PHE A 404 -12.24 -25.46 11.63
C PHE A 404 -13.74 -25.67 11.41
N PRO A 405 -14.62 -24.84 12.02
CA PRO A 405 -16.05 -24.87 11.75
C PRO A 405 -16.41 -24.75 10.27
N THR A 406 -17.47 -25.44 9.85
CA THR A 406 -17.96 -25.42 8.46
C THR A 406 -18.48 -24.05 8.02
N SER A 407 -18.86 -23.18 8.96
CA SER A 407 -19.26 -21.80 8.69
C SER A 407 -18.14 -20.94 8.10
N TYR A 408 -16.88 -21.39 8.17
CA TYR A 408 -15.73 -20.67 7.61
C TYR A 408 -15.40 -21.06 6.16
N ALA A 409 -16.18 -21.94 5.55
CA ALA A 409 -16.00 -22.36 4.16
C ALA A 409 -16.17 -21.17 3.19
N ALA A 410 -15.27 -21.08 2.22
CA ALA A 410 -15.31 -20.09 1.17
C ALA A 410 -16.39 -20.42 0.12
N GLY A 411 -17.07 -19.41 -0.41
CA GLY A 411 -18.05 -19.54 -1.47
C GLY A 411 -17.46 -20.06 -2.79
N PRO A 412 -18.28 -20.67 -3.67
CA PRO A 412 -17.81 -21.30 -4.90
C PRO A 412 -17.33 -20.27 -5.93
N TYR A 413 -16.39 -20.67 -6.79
CA TYR A 413 -15.85 -19.76 -7.81
C TYR A 413 -16.89 -19.35 -8.88
N SER A 414 -17.93 -20.16 -9.08
CA SER A 414 -19.03 -19.84 -10.00
C SER A 414 -19.78 -18.56 -9.62
N ASP A 415 -19.79 -18.17 -8.34
CA ASP A 415 -20.52 -16.99 -7.87
C ASP A 415 -19.80 -15.67 -8.16
N LEU A 416 -18.53 -15.71 -8.59
CA LEU A 416 -17.80 -14.53 -9.05
C LEU A 416 -18.22 -14.06 -10.44
N THR A 417 -18.81 -14.94 -11.23
CA THR A 417 -19.30 -14.64 -12.59
C THR A 417 -20.82 -14.71 -12.69
N THR A 418 -21.47 -15.47 -11.81
CA THR A 418 -22.94 -15.54 -11.77
C THR A 418 -23.49 -14.23 -11.24
N LEU A 419 -24.33 -13.57 -12.04
CA LEU A 419 -24.93 -12.30 -11.65
C LEU A 419 -26.17 -12.49 -10.78
N ASN A 420 -26.39 -11.56 -9.87
CA ASN A 420 -27.62 -11.39 -9.09
C ASN A 420 -28.68 -10.64 -9.90
N SER A 421 -29.86 -10.42 -9.31
CA SER A 421 -30.97 -9.67 -9.92
C SER A 421 -30.64 -8.20 -10.24
N LYS A 422 -29.53 -7.67 -9.71
CA LYS A 422 -29.03 -6.31 -9.95
C LYS A 422 -27.91 -6.25 -11.00
N GLY A 423 -27.61 -7.38 -11.67
CA GLY A 423 -26.57 -7.45 -12.70
C GLY A 423 -25.14 -7.42 -12.15
N GLN A 424 -24.96 -7.69 -10.85
CA GLN A 424 -23.66 -7.71 -10.16
C GLN A 424 -23.30 -9.14 -9.76
N PRO A 425 -22.01 -9.53 -9.66
CA PRO A 425 -21.62 -10.86 -9.19
C PRO A 425 -22.30 -11.24 -7.86
N LYS A 426 -22.68 -12.50 -7.68
CA LYS A 426 -23.23 -12.98 -6.40
C LYS A 426 -22.21 -12.94 -5.27
N LEU A 427 -20.93 -13.07 -5.60
CA LEU A 427 -19.82 -13.06 -4.65
C LEU A 427 -18.66 -12.24 -5.23
N ARG A 428 -18.06 -11.40 -4.40
CA ARG A 428 -16.75 -10.81 -4.63
C ARG A 428 -15.75 -11.42 -3.65
N LYS A 429 -14.61 -11.86 -4.17
CA LYS A 429 -13.48 -12.31 -3.35
C LYS A 429 -12.36 -11.29 -3.47
N ILE A 430 -11.81 -10.87 -2.35
CA ILE A 430 -10.77 -9.85 -2.28
C ILE A 430 -9.58 -10.34 -1.44
N ALA A 431 -8.39 -10.31 -2.02
CA ALA A 431 -7.14 -10.49 -1.30
C ALA A 431 -6.51 -9.11 -1.02
N VAL A 432 -6.25 -8.81 0.25
CA VAL A 432 -5.51 -7.61 0.67
C VAL A 432 -4.12 -8.05 1.09
N LEU A 433 -3.11 -7.71 0.30
CA LEU A 433 -1.72 -8.13 0.49
C LEU A 433 -0.89 -6.96 1.01
N MET A 434 -0.29 -7.11 2.17
CA MET A 434 0.55 -6.08 2.76
C MET A 434 1.96 -6.61 3.03
N THR A 435 2.98 -5.78 2.77
CA THR A 435 4.35 -5.99 3.26
C THR A 435 5.07 -4.67 3.56
N ASP A 436 6.03 -4.71 4.49
CA ASP A 436 6.91 -3.56 4.80
C ASP A 436 8.34 -3.68 4.29
N GLY A 437 8.66 -4.76 3.55
CA GLY A 437 10.02 -5.03 3.13
C GLY A 437 10.15 -5.94 1.92
N ASP A 438 11.39 -6.08 1.46
CA ASP A 438 11.72 -7.00 0.37
C ASP A 438 11.66 -8.45 0.86
N TYR A 439 11.18 -9.34 -0.01
CA TYR A 439 11.11 -10.76 0.33
C TYR A 439 12.51 -11.40 0.28
N ASN A 440 13.00 -11.84 1.43
CA ASN A 440 14.42 -12.15 1.64
C ASN A 440 14.72 -13.64 1.92
N ILE A 441 13.70 -14.50 1.97
CA ILE A 441 13.83 -15.94 2.24
C ILE A 441 13.21 -16.79 1.13
N ASN A 442 13.91 -17.86 0.75
CA ASN A 442 13.51 -18.85 -0.26
C ASN A 442 13.75 -20.26 0.28
N TYR A 443 13.06 -21.30 -0.20
CA TYR A 443 13.24 -22.65 0.33
C TYR A 443 13.80 -23.64 -0.68
N CYS A 444 14.65 -24.53 -0.18
CA CYS A 444 14.98 -25.80 -0.79
C CYS A 444 14.66 -26.91 0.22
N LYS A 445 13.82 -27.87 -0.18
CA LYS A 445 13.36 -28.98 0.68
C LYS A 445 12.80 -28.48 2.02
N GLY A 446 12.04 -27.38 1.99
CA GLY A 446 11.44 -26.74 3.16
C GLY A 446 12.43 -26.05 4.11
N THR A 447 13.72 -26.02 3.79
CA THR A 447 14.78 -25.33 4.55
C THR A 447 15.25 -24.09 3.79
N GLU A 448 15.73 -23.06 4.49
CA GLU A 448 16.29 -21.84 3.88
C GLU A 448 17.35 -22.15 2.83
N ALA A 449 17.12 -21.70 1.59
CA ALA A 449 17.98 -21.94 0.44
C ALA A 449 19.23 -21.03 0.43
N LEU A 450 20.28 -21.47 -0.27
CA LEU A 450 21.56 -20.77 -0.47
C LEU A 450 21.39 -19.38 -1.07
N ASN A 451 20.41 -19.22 -1.95
CA ASN A 451 20.09 -17.96 -2.60
C ASN A 451 19.08 -17.11 -1.82
N SER A 452 18.87 -17.39 -0.54
CA SER A 452 18.20 -16.46 0.39
C SER A 452 19.15 -15.33 0.78
N ASN A 453 18.62 -14.17 1.17
CA ASN A 453 19.42 -13.06 1.67
C ASN A 453 19.51 -13.10 3.21
N GLN A 454 19.61 -14.30 3.79
CA GLN A 454 19.55 -14.59 5.22
C GLN A 454 20.39 -15.82 5.57
N THR A 455 20.76 -16.00 6.85
CA THR A 455 21.47 -17.17 7.37
C THR A 455 20.72 -17.77 8.58
N PRO A 456 20.74 -19.09 8.80
CA PRO A 456 21.61 -20.09 8.16
C PRO A 456 21.00 -20.81 6.94
N GLN A 457 21.76 -20.87 5.86
CA GLN A 457 21.33 -21.49 4.60
C GLN A 457 21.82 -22.93 4.47
N ILE A 458 21.09 -23.72 3.69
CA ILE A 458 21.56 -24.99 3.16
C ILE A 458 22.24 -24.81 1.80
N LYS A 459 23.16 -25.69 1.41
CA LYS A 459 23.93 -25.61 0.14
C LYS A 459 23.10 -25.98 -1.11
N CYS A 460 21.84 -25.56 -1.16
CA CYS A 460 20.89 -25.84 -2.23
C CYS A 460 20.15 -24.56 -2.61
N ASN A 461 20.01 -24.29 -3.90
CA ASN A 461 19.20 -23.18 -4.39
C ASN A 461 17.71 -23.51 -4.30
N SER A 462 16.90 -22.46 -4.20
CA SER A 462 15.45 -22.55 -4.12
C SER A 462 14.83 -23.33 -5.28
N GLU A 463 13.90 -24.24 -5.00
CA GLU A 463 13.29 -25.10 -6.03
C GLU A 463 12.33 -24.32 -6.95
N ASN A 464 11.62 -23.35 -6.40
CA ASN A 464 10.65 -22.51 -7.12
C ASN A 464 11.22 -21.12 -7.50
N GLY A 465 12.51 -20.88 -7.26
CA GLY A 465 13.14 -19.57 -7.46
C GLY A 465 12.84 -18.57 -6.34
N LEU A 466 13.06 -17.29 -6.63
CA LEU A 466 12.98 -16.20 -5.64
C LEU A 466 11.53 -15.93 -5.21
N SER A 467 11.34 -15.69 -3.92
CA SER A 467 10.07 -15.40 -3.26
C SER A 467 9.24 -14.33 -3.98
N GLN A 468 9.85 -13.24 -4.43
CA GLN A 468 9.14 -12.18 -5.16
C GLN A 468 8.62 -12.65 -6.54
N ALA A 469 9.37 -13.48 -7.25
CA ALA A 469 8.94 -14.06 -8.53
C ALA A 469 7.81 -15.09 -8.32
N GLN A 470 7.89 -15.88 -7.25
CA GLN A 470 6.83 -16.79 -6.84
C GLN A 470 5.54 -16.04 -6.50
N ALA A 471 5.64 -15.00 -5.66
CA ALA A 471 4.52 -14.15 -5.30
C ALA A 471 3.89 -13.51 -6.54
N THR A 472 4.70 -13.06 -7.51
CA THR A 472 4.20 -12.53 -8.79
C THR A 472 3.37 -13.58 -9.54
N SER A 473 3.86 -14.82 -9.63
CA SER A 473 3.14 -15.93 -10.28
C SER A 473 1.82 -16.25 -9.56
N LEU A 474 1.82 -16.24 -8.23
CA LEU A 474 0.62 -16.40 -7.41
C LEU A 474 -0.38 -15.26 -7.63
N CYS A 475 0.06 -13.99 -7.64
CA CYS A 475 -0.83 -12.85 -7.92
C CYS A 475 -1.50 -12.97 -9.29
N THR A 476 -0.76 -13.41 -10.32
CA THR A 476 -1.34 -13.69 -11.64
C THR A 476 -2.39 -14.80 -11.58
N ALA A 477 -2.12 -15.89 -10.86
CA ALA A 477 -3.08 -16.98 -10.70
C ALA A 477 -4.35 -16.55 -9.92
N ILE A 478 -4.19 -15.76 -8.86
CA ILE A 478 -5.29 -15.18 -8.06
C ILE A 478 -6.18 -14.30 -8.94
N LYS A 479 -5.59 -13.41 -9.74
CA LYS A 479 -6.32 -12.55 -10.68
C LYS A 479 -7.02 -13.36 -11.77
N ASN A 480 -6.41 -14.43 -12.27
CA ASN A 480 -7.03 -15.33 -13.23
C ASN A 480 -8.25 -16.06 -12.65
N ALA A 481 -8.25 -16.35 -11.34
CA ALA A 481 -9.40 -16.86 -10.59
C ALA A 481 -10.48 -15.79 -10.30
N LYS A 482 -10.36 -14.59 -10.88
CA LYS A 482 -11.29 -13.44 -10.73
C LYS A 482 -11.36 -12.86 -9.32
N ILE A 483 -10.35 -13.09 -8.50
CA ILE A 483 -10.20 -12.49 -7.18
C ILE A 483 -9.56 -11.11 -7.33
N GLU A 484 -10.13 -10.10 -6.68
CA GLU A 484 -9.56 -8.75 -6.65
C GLU A 484 -8.35 -8.72 -5.70
N VAL A 485 -7.23 -8.15 -6.14
CA VAL A 485 -5.99 -8.07 -5.35
C VAL A 485 -5.69 -6.61 -5.05
N TYR A 486 -5.85 -6.25 -3.79
CA TYR A 486 -5.35 -5.01 -3.22
C TYR A 486 -3.95 -5.24 -2.66
N THR A 487 -3.04 -4.30 -2.91
CA THR A 487 -1.67 -4.35 -2.39
C THR A 487 -1.34 -3.08 -1.63
N VAL A 488 -0.70 -3.22 -0.48
CA VAL A 488 -0.28 -2.11 0.38
C VAL A 488 1.20 -2.27 0.69
N GLY A 489 2.02 -1.36 0.20
CA GLY A 489 3.44 -1.29 0.58
C GLY A 489 3.62 -0.32 1.73
N PHE A 490 4.24 -0.75 2.82
CA PHE A 490 4.51 0.11 3.97
C PHE A 490 6.00 0.42 4.11
N GLU A 491 6.42 1.64 3.77
CA GLU A 491 7.85 2.05 3.79
C GLU A 491 8.77 1.14 2.97
N VAL A 492 8.26 0.64 1.83
CA VAL A 492 8.94 -0.35 0.99
C VAL A 492 9.95 0.23 0.00
N SER A 493 10.90 -0.60 -0.42
CA SER A 493 11.91 -0.29 -1.47
C SER A 493 11.25 -0.04 -2.84
N ALA A 494 11.98 0.61 -3.76
CA ALA A 494 11.49 0.81 -5.13
C ALA A 494 11.20 -0.52 -5.86
N ALA A 495 11.97 -1.57 -5.57
CA ALA A 495 11.77 -2.90 -6.15
C ALA A 495 10.48 -3.55 -5.61
N ALA A 496 10.24 -3.45 -4.31
CA ALA A 496 8.99 -3.91 -3.69
C ALA A 496 7.78 -3.11 -4.21
N LYS A 497 7.90 -1.79 -4.41
CA LYS A 497 6.83 -0.98 -5.03
C LYS A 497 6.46 -1.49 -6.43
N ALA A 498 7.46 -1.69 -7.30
CA ALA A 498 7.23 -2.19 -8.65
C ALA A 498 6.51 -3.54 -8.65
N PHE A 499 6.90 -4.45 -7.76
CA PHE A 499 6.23 -5.73 -7.59
C PHE A 499 4.79 -5.58 -7.09
N LEU A 500 4.55 -4.82 -6.02
CA LEU A 500 3.21 -4.64 -5.45
C LEU A 500 2.26 -4.03 -6.48
N THR A 501 2.71 -3.02 -7.23
CA THR A 501 1.95 -2.44 -8.35
C THR A 501 1.61 -3.49 -9.41
N SER A 502 2.53 -4.41 -9.74
CA SER A 502 2.27 -5.48 -10.72
C SER A 502 1.33 -6.58 -10.20
N CYS A 503 1.36 -6.83 -8.88
CA CYS A 503 0.55 -7.84 -8.22
C CYS A 503 -0.92 -7.37 -8.08
N ALA A 504 -1.14 -6.07 -7.83
CA ALA A 504 -2.47 -5.46 -7.75
C ALA A 504 -3.35 -5.77 -8.99
N THR A 505 -4.67 -5.74 -8.81
CA THR A 505 -5.62 -5.89 -9.94
C THR A 505 -5.43 -4.79 -10.99
N ASP A 506 -5.32 -3.55 -10.54
CA ASP A 506 -5.05 -2.36 -11.35
C ASP A 506 -4.46 -1.26 -10.47
N ALA A 507 -4.19 -0.09 -11.06
CA ALA A 507 -3.58 1.05 -10.36
C ALA A 507 -4.42 1.58 -9.18
N SER A 508 -5.74 1.39 -9.16
CA SER A 508 -6.63 1.81 -8.07
C SER A 508 -6.64 0.85 -6.88
N HIS A 509 -5.99 -0.31 -7.02
CA HIS A 509 -5.84 -1.37 -6.02
C HIS A 509 -4.43 -1.39 -5.39
N TYR A 510 -3.57 -0.42 -5.71
CA TYR A 510 -2.24 -0.28 -5.13
C TYR A 510 -2.17 0.94 -4.20
N TYR A 511 -1.55 0.77 -3.04
CA TYR A 511 -1.34 1.81 -2.04
C TYR A 511 0.12 1.84 -1.61
N ASP A 512 0.71 3.04 -1.64
CA ASP A 512 2.06 3.32 -1.13
C ASP A 512 1.95 4.10 0.18
N ALA A 513 2.05 3.39 1.31
CA ALA A 513 1.99 3.98 2.63
C ALA A 513 3.41 4.27 3.13
N THR A 514 3.75 5.54 3.28
CA THR A 514 5.06 5.98 3.80
C THR A 514 5.04 6.33 5.29
N THR A 515 3.88 6.24 5.93
CA THR A 515 3.67 6.54 7.36
C THR A 515 2.57 5.66 7.93
N GLU A 516 2.54 5.49 9.26
CA GLU A 516 1.49 4.75 9.97
C GLU A 516 0.07 5.29 9.70
N VAL A 517 -0.05 6.62 9.60
CA VAL A 517 -1.33 7.29 9.28
C VAL A 517 -1.75 6.97 7.84
N ALA A 518 -0.81 7.00 6.89
CA ALA A 518 -1.08 6.63 5.49
C ALA A 518 -1.47 5.15 5.37
N LEU A 519 -0.88 4.27 6.17
CA LEU A 519 -1.23 2.85 6.23
C LEU A 519 -2.67 2.65 6.72
N GLN A 520 -3.06 3.30 7.81
CA GLN A 520 -4.44 3.27 8.30
C GLN A 520 -5.41 3.84 7.26
N ALA A 521 -5.06 4.95 6.61
CA ALA A 521 -5.86 5.54 5.54
C ALA A 521 -6.04 4.58 4.35
N ALA A 522 -4.98 3.87 3.94
CA ALA A 522 -5.04 2.88 2.86
C ALA A 522 -6.03 1.75 3.19
N PHE A 523 -5.92 1.13 4.37
CA PHE A 523 -6.84 0.06 4.78
C PHE A 523 -8.30 0.55 4.88
N ARG A 524 -8.52 1.78 5.34
CA ARG A 524 -9.86 2.40 5.37
C ARG A 524 -10.42 2.65 3.97
N ASP A 525 -9.62 3.17 3.04
CA ASP A 525 -10.05 3.39 1.66
C ASP A 525 -10.39 2.07 0.95
N ILE A 526 -9.56 1.03 1.15
CA ILE A 526 -9.86 -0.34 0.69
C ILE A 526 -11.20 -0.81 1.27
N ALA A 527 -11.37 -0.67 2.59
CA ALA A 527 -12.59 -1.08 3.27
C ALA A 527 -13.84 -0.40 2.70
N LEU A 528 -13.78 0.89 2.40
CA LEU A 528 -14.87 1.65 1.78
C LEU A 528 -15.19 1.19 0.36
N LYS A 529 -14.16 1.01 -0.48
CA LYS A 529 -14.32 0.51 -1.85
C LYS A 529 -14.96 -0.87 -1.88
N ILE A 530 -14.64 -1.70 -0.88
CA ILE A 530 -15.25 -3.02 -0.72
C ILE A 530 -16.70 -2.91 -0.22
N ALA A 531 -16.94 -2.10 0.83
CA ALA A 531 -18.25 -1.98 1.48
C ALA A 531 -19.33 -1.30 0.62
N THR A 532 -18.99 -0.73 -0.54
CA THR A 532 -19.91 -0.04 -1.45
C THR A 532 -20.67 1.13 -0.80
N LEU A 533 -19.96 2.00 -0.06
CA LEU A 533 -20.40 3.39 0.12
C LEU A 533 -20.06 4.15 -1.17
N ARG A 534 -21.06 4.36 -2.02
CA ARG A 534 -20.90 5.26 -3.16
C ARG A 534 -20.80 6.69 -2.62
N LEU A 535 -19.58 7.22 -2.53
CA LEU A 535 -19.38 8.66 -2.48
C LEU A 535 -19.93 9.22 -3.81
N THR A 536 -20.95 10.05 -3.72
CA THR A 536 -21.39 10.87 -4.86
C THR A 536 -20.63 12.19 -4.77
N ASN A 537 -19.66 12.37 -5.66
CA ASN A 537 -19.02 13.66 -5.91
C ASN A 537 -19.88 14.52 -6.84
#